data_AF-A0A7C4VEX9-F1
#
_entry.id   AF-A0A7C4VEX9-F1
#
_cell.length_a   1.000
_cell.length_b   1.000
_cell.length_c   1.000
_cell.angle_alpha   90.00
_cell.angle_beta   90.00
_cell.angle_gamma   90.00
#
_symmetry.space_group_name_H-M   'P 1'
#
loop_
_entity.id
_entity.type
_entity.pdbx_description
1 polymer ?
#
loop_
_entity_poly.entity_id
_entity_poly.type
_entity_poly.pdbx_seq_one_letter_code
_entity_poly.pdbx_strand_id
1 'polypeptide(L)'
;MVKEVNIDNVKLCLDVPLFTDQSDEYIHEAVEACKEVGIVLSHYGSQLFDETPTGEIAMKPEWFIGNKYVNYPAYIKELKRIGYDGFLASEECAPVLENHEPQGIEIVDRHVRAALRYMKELISTDKEPKVIKL
;
A
#
# COMPACT_ATOMS: atom_id res chain seq x y z
N MET A 1 8.14 18.35 10.70
CA MET A 1 7.55 17.68 11.89
C MET A 1 8.51 16.72 12.59
N VAL A 2 8.92 15.55 12.06
CA VAL A 2 9.80 14.62 12.82
C VAL A 2 11.12 15.28 13.27
N LYS A 3 11.78 16.02 12.38
CA LYS A 3 13.01 16.79 12.71
C LYS A 3 12.78 17.87 13.77
N GLU A 4 11.56 18.43 13.87
CA GLU A 4 11.22 19.45 14.89
C GLU A 4 11.02 18.82 16.27
N VAL A 5 10.48 17.60 16.33
CA VAL A 5 10.34 16.84 17.58
C VAL A 5 11.73 16.47 18.12
N ASN A 6 12.66 16.08 17.24
CA ASN A 6 14.06 15.81 17.56
C ASN A 6 14.27 14.83 18.73
N ILE A 7 13.53 13.71 18.71
CA ILE A 7 13.70 12.60 19.66
C ILE A 7 13.97 11.31 18.87
N ASP A 8 14.97 10.54 19.32
CA ASP A 8 15.50 9.37 18.60
C ASP A 8 14.45 8.30 18.25
N ASN A 9 13.43 8.12 19.10
CA ASN A 9 12.40 7.09 18.94
C ASN A 9 11.17 7.56 18.15
N VAL A 10 11.17 8.78 17.60
CA VAL A 10 10.10 9.27 16.73
C VAL A 10 10.55 9.15 15.28
N LYS A 11 9.80 8.35 14.49
CA LYS A 11 10.07 7.97 13.10
C LYS A 11 8.81 8.08 12.25
N LEU A 12 8.90 7.78 10.95
CA LEU A 12 7.77 7.88 10.03
C LEU A 12 7.03 6.55 9.81
N CYS A 13 5.70 6.67 9.74
CA CYS A 13 4.86 5.77 8.96
C CYS A 13 4.60 6.42 7.60
N LEU A 14 4.98 5.78 6.50
CA LEU A 14 4.78 6.32 5.15
C LEU A 14 3.70 5.52 4.41
N ASP A 15 2.73 6.22 3.82
CA ASP A 15 1.49 5.62 3.32
C ASP A 15 1.32 5.95 1.83
N VAL A 16 1.66 4.99 0.95
CA VAL A 16 1.63 5.19 -0.51
C VAL A 16 0.21 5.27 -1.09
N PRO A 17 -0.83 4.58 -0.54
CA PRO A 17 -2.22 4.91 -0.88
C PRO A 17 -2.56 6.39 -0.78
N LEU A 18 -1.95 7.13 0.16
CA LEU A 18 -2.22 8.56 0.34
C LEU A 18 -1.54 9.49 -0.69
N PHE A 19 -0.68 8.96 -1.56
CA PHE A 19 0.03 9.78 -2.54
C PHE A 19 -0.89 10.17 -3.69
N THR A 20 -1.12 11.48 -3.88
CA THR A 20 -1.94 11.99 -4.99
C THR A 20 -1.25 11.88 -6.35
N ASP A 21 0.08 11.73 -6.34
CA ASP A 21 0.90 11.39 -7.50
C ASP A 21 1.51 10.00 -7.32
N GLN A 22 1.26 9.12 -8.30
CA GLN A 22 1.68 7.72 -8.29
C GLN A 22 2.77 7.44 -9.34
N SER A 23 3.38 8.49 -9.89
CA SER A 23 4.55 8.37 -10.77
C SER A 23 5.76 7.82 -10.03
N ASP A 24 6.60 7.08 -10.74
CA ASP A 24 7.86 6.56 -10.22
C ASP A 24 8.76 7.69 -9.70
N GLU A 25 8.76 8.84 -10.38
CA GLU A 25 9.54 10.02 -10.02
C GLU A 25 9.10 10.60 -8.67
N TYR A 26 7.79 10.79 -8.48
CA TYR A 26 7.28 11.31 -7.22
C TYR A 26 7.52 10.35 -6.06
N ILE A 27 7.29 9.05 -6.29
CA ILE A 27 7.52 8.01 -5.28
C ILE A 27 9.00 7.97 -4.87
N HIS A 28 9.91 8.05 -5.84
CA HIS A 28 11.35 8.16 -5.57
C HIS A 28 11.66 9.38 -4.69
N GLU A 29 11.18 10.56 -5.07
CA GLU A 29 11.40 11.80 -4.33
C GLU A 29 10.86 11.70 -2.90
N ALA A 30 9.64 11.19 -2.73
CA ALA A 30 9.00 11.06 -1.43
C ALA A 30 9.76 10.10 -0.50
N VAL A 31 10.16 8.93 -1.01
CA VAL A 31 10.93 7.96 -0.22
C VAL A 31 12.32 8.52 0.11
N GLU A 32 12.99 9.16 -0.85
CA GLU A 32 14.31 9.77 -0.68
C GLU A 32 14.29 10.88 0.38
N ALA A 33 13.28 11.74 0.37
CA ALA A 33 13.10 12.81 1.36
C ALA A 33 12.89 12.28 2.79
N CYS A 34 12.31 11.08 2.90
CA CYS A 34 12.00 10.45 4.18
C CYS A 34 13.14 9.58 4.73
N LYS A 35 14.16 9.25 3.92
CA LYS A 35 15.21 8.28 4.29
C LYS A 35 15.99 8.67 5.55
N GLU A 36 16.30 9.96 5.73
CA GLU A 36 17.16 10.42 6.84
C GLU A 36 16.45 10.34 8.18
N VAL A 37 15.15 10.67 8.22
CA VAL A 37 14.36 10.61 9.45
C VAL A 37 13.98 9.17 9.79
N GLY A 38 13.98 8.28 8.79
CA GLY A 38 13.70 6.86 8.91
C GLY A 38 12.22 6.54 8.77
N ILE A 39 11.92 5.60 7.86
CA ILE A 39 10.61 4.97 7.73
C ILE A 39 10.68 3.66 8.51
N VAL A 40 9.75 3.42 9.44
CA VAL A 40 9.72 2.19 10.27
C VAL A 40 8.44 1.39 10.09
N LEU A 41 7.41 2.02 9.54
CA LEU A 41 6.11 1.45 9.25
C LEU A 41 5.65 2.00 7.89
N SER A 42 4.90 1.21 7.15
CA SER A 42 4.20 1.68 5.97
C SER A 42 2.91 0.89 5.79
N HIS A 43 1.86 1.56 5.33
CA HIS A 43 0.59 0.92 5.02
C HIS A 43 0.50 0.53 3.55
N TYR A 44 -0.27 -0.53 3.30
CA TYR A 44 -0.89 -0.79 2.01
C TYR A 44 -2.40 -0.96 2.22
N GLY A 45 -3.20 -0.39 1.33
CA GLY A 45 -4.66 -0.39 1.45
C GLY A 45 -5.26 -1.71 0.99
N SER A 46 -5.68 -2.58 1.90
CA SER A 46 -6.30 -3.87 1.52
C SER A 46 -7.66 -3.68 0.87
N GLN A 47 -8.40 -2.62 1.20
CA GLN A 47 -9.69 -2.29 0.59
C GLN A 47 -9.64 -2.16 -0.94
N LEU A 48 -8.45 -1.91 -1.49
CA LEU A 48 -8.22 -1.78 -2.92
C LEU A 48 -8.10 -3.12 -3.61
N PHE A 49 -7.98 -4.22 -2.88
CA PHE A 49 -7.81 -5.55 -3.43
C PHE A 49 -9.07 -6.39 -3.25
N ASP A 50 -9.25 -7.32 -4.18
CA ASP A 50 -10.32 -8.30 -4.13
C ASP A 50 -9.83 -9.62 -4.75
N GLU A 51 -10.66 -10.65 -4.63
CA GLU A 51 -10.41 -11.95 -5.25
C GLU A 51 -11.59 -12.33 -6.13
N THR A 52 -11.31 -12.64 -7.40
CA THR A 52 -12.36 -13.14 -8.32
C THR A 52 -12.87 -14.50 -7.87
N PRO A 53 -14.05 -14.96 -8.35
CA PRO A 53 -14.51 -16.31 -8.11
C PRO A 53 -13.54 -17.42 -8.58
N THR A 54 -12.63 -17.09 -9.51
CA THR A 54 -11.58 -17.99 -10.02
C THR A 54 -10.28 -17.93 -9.22
N GLY A 55 -10.20 -17.09 -8.17
CA GLY A 55 -9.04 -16.95 -7.29
C GLY A 55 -7.95 -15.99 -7.77
N GLU A 56 -8.25 -15.19 -8.80
CA GLU A 56 -7.35 -14.17 -9.34
C GLU A 56 -7.43 -12.91 -8.49
N ILE A 57 -6.28 -12.26 -8.26
CA ILE A 57 -6.22 -10.99 -7.54
C ILE A 57 -6.78 -9.91 -8.45
N ALA A 58 -7.73 -9.13 -7.94
CA ALA A 58 -8.23 -7.92 -8.55
C ALA A 58 -7.81 -6.70 -7.73
N MET A 59 -7.56 -5.58 -8.39
CA MET A 59 -7.24 -4.30 -7.76
C MET A 59 -8.15 -3.21 -8.31
N LYS A 60 -8.66 -2.39 -7.40
CA LYS A 60 -9.51 -1.22 -7.63
C LYS A 60 -8.64 0.04 -7.54
N PRO A 61 -8.96 1.09 -8.31
CA PRO A 61 -8.30 2.38 -8.12
C PRO A 61 -8.74 3.01 -6.79
N GLU A 62 -7.87 3.85 -6.25
CA GLU A 62 -8.18 4.62 -5.04
C GLU A 62 -8.89 5.93 -5.43
N TRP A 63 -10.09 6.12 -4.89
CA TRP A 63 -11.00 7.19 -5.30
C TRP A 63 -10.55 8.55 -4.78
N PHE A 64 -10.00 8.61 -3.56
CA PHE A 64 -9.63 9.88 -2.94
C PHE A 64 -8.38 10.52 -3.57
N ILE A 65 -7.56 9.75 -4.31
CA ILE A 65 -6.42 10.25 -5.11
C ILE A 65 -6.77 10.48 -6.59
N GLY A 66 -8.06 10.50 -6.94
CA GLY A 66 -8.53 10.76 -8.29
C GLY A 66 -8.63 9.50 -9.16
N ASN A 67 -9.09 8.38 -8.57
CA ASN A 67 -9.27 7.08 -9.25
C ASN A 67 -7.98 6.56 -9.91
N LYS A 68 -6.86 6.63 -9.19
CA LYS A 68 -5.57 6.08 -9.64
C LYS A 68 -5.28 4.76 -8.96
N TYR A 69 -4.61 3.85 -9.66
CA TYR A 69 -4.03 2.68 -9.01
C TYR A 69 -2.79 3.09 -8.23
N VAL A 70 -2.65 2.55 -7.02
CA VAL A 70 -1.47 2.74 -6.19
C VAL A 70 -0.29 2.01 -6.83
N ASN A 71 0.83 2.70 -7.03
CA ASN A 71 2.02 2.17 -7.68
C ASN A 71 2.92 1.46 -6.64
N TYR A 72 2.41 0.36 -6.11
CA TYR A 72 3.15 -0.51 -5.20
C TYR A 72 4.49 -1.01 -5.78
N PRO A 73 4.61 -1.36 -7.09
CA PRO A 73 5.88 -1.79 -7.66
C PRO A 73 7.00 -0.74 -7.53
N ALA A 74 6.72 0.52 -7.89
CA ALA A 74 7.70 1.60 -7.73
C ALA A 74 8.01 1.83 -6.24
N TYR A 75 7.00 1.81 -5.39
CA TYR A 75 7.17 2.04 -3.96
C TYR A 75 8.01 0.97 -3.26
N ILE A 76 7.74 -0.31 -3.48
CA ILE A 76 8.52 -1.42 -2.93
C ILE A 76 9.96 -1.39 -3.44
N LYS A 77 10.16 -1.08 -4.73
CA LYS A 77 11.50 -0.89 -5.29
C LYS A 77 12.29 0.20 -4.56
N GLU A 78 11.67 1.33 -4.29
CA GLU A 78 12.30 2.46 -3.59
C GLU A 78 12.55 2.18 -2.11
N LEU A 79 11.62 1.50 -1.41
CA LEU A 79 11.84 1.03 -0.03
C LEU A 79 13.05 0.08 0.04
N LYS A 80 13.16 -0.88 -0.89
CA LYS A 80 14.32 -1.77 -0.97
C LYS A 80 15.61 -1.02 -1.26
N ARG A 81 15.58 -0.03 -2.17
CA ARG A 81 16.76 0.79 -2.51
C ARG A 81 17.35 1.49 -1.29
N ILE A 82 16.52 2.01 -0.39
CA ILE A 82 16.98 2.68 0.83
C ILE A 82 17.31 1.69 1.97
N GLY A 83 17.17 0.38 1.75
CA GLY A 83 17.44 -0.64 2.76
C GLY A 83 16.38 -0.73 3.86
N TYR A 84 15.12 -0.40 3.56
CA TYR A 84 14.02 -0.48 4.50
C TYR A 84 13.85 -1.91 5.08
N ASP A 85 13.78 -2.00 6.41
CA ASP A 85 13.63 -3.25 7.17
C ASP A 85 12.43 -3.23 8.14
N GLY A 86 11.54 -2.23 7.99
CA GLY A 86 10.36 -2.06 8.83
C GLY A 86 9.16 -2.92 8.43
N PHE A 87 8.01 -2.62 9.03
CA PHE A 87 6.77 -3.36 8.80
C PHE A 87 5.90 -2.76 7.69
N LEU A 88 5.45 -3.60 6.77
CA LEU A 88 4.33 -3.29 5.87
C LEU A 88 3.04 -3.85 6.48
N ALA A 89 2.10 -2.97 6.80
CA ALA A 89 0.84 -3.33 7.45
C ALA A 89 -0.35 -3.08 6.52
N SER A 90 -1.28 -4.04 6.52
CA SER A 90 -2.57 -3.87 5.87
C SER A 90 -3.36 -2.78 6.59
N GLU A 91 -3.92 -1.85 5.85
CA GLU A 91 -4.85 -0.86 6.38
C GLU A 91 -6.21 -0.99 5.67
N GLU A 92 -7.30 -0.89 6.45
CA GLU A 92 -8.67 -0.81 5.96
C GLU A 92 -9.48 0.04 6.95
N CYS A 93 -9.74 1.29 6.59
CA CYS A 93 -10.22 2.33 7.51
C CYS A 93 -11.71 2.69 7.39
N ALA A 94 -12.42 2.05 6.45
CA ALA A 94 -13.82 2.33 6.16
C ALA A 94 -14.68 1.06 6.23
N PRO A 95 -15.99 1.18 6.50
CA PRO A 95 -16.92 0.06 6.32
C PRO A 95 -16.82 -0.48 4.89
N VAL A 96 -16.68 -1.80 4.76
CA VAL A 96 -16.71 -2.44 3.45
C VAL A 96 -18.14 -2.44 2.92
N LEU A 97 -18.32 -1.87 1.73
CA LEU A 97 -19.62 -1.79 1.06
C LEU A 97 -19.56 -2.55 -0.26
N GLU A 98 -20.54 -3.43 -0.49
CA GLU A 98 -20.81 -4.02 -1.80
C GLU A 98 -22.25 -3.70 -2.18
N ASN A 99 -22.47 -3.12 -3.38
CA ASN A 99 -23.79 -2.68 -3.82
C ASN A 99 -24.51 -1.76 -2.81
N HIS A 100 -23.75 -0.87 -2.16
CA HIS A 100 -24.22 0.03 -1.09
C HIS A 100 -24.67 -0.65 0.20
N GLU A 101 -24.41 -1.95 0.37
CA GLU A 101 -24.74 -2.70 1.58
C GLU A 101 -23.48 -2.97 2.42
N PRO A 102 -23.50 -2.68 3.74
CA PRO A 102 -22.44 -3.03 4.66
C PRO A 102 -22.14 -4.52 4.68
N GLN A 103 -20.86 -4.87 4.65
CA GLN A 103 -20.39 -6.24 4.63
C GLN A 103 -19.77 -6.67 5.96
N GLY A 104 -19.68 -8.00 6.14
CA GLY A 104 -19.08 -8.65 7.30
C GLY A 104 -17.56 -8.81 7.19
N ILE A 105 -17.00 -9.42 8.24
CA ILE A 105 -15.56 -9.70 8.36
C ILE A 105 -15.06 -10.64 7.26
N GLU A 106 -15.94 -11.44 6.66
CA GLU A 106 -15.61 -12.37 5.59
C GLU A 106 -15.15 -11.64 4.32
N ILE A 107 -15.74 -10.48 4.02
CA ILE A 107 -15.35 -9.67 2.87
C ILE A 107 -14.05 -8.92 3.15
N VAL A 108 -13.90 -8.39 4.38
CA VAL A 108 -12.64 -7.81 4.86
C VAL A 108 -11.50 -8.84 4.76
N ASP A 109 -11.71 -10.06 5.24
CA ASP A 109 -10.70 -11.13 5.17
C ASP A 109 -10.35 -11.49 3.72
N ARG A 110 -11.32 -11.47 2.80
CA ARG A 110 -11.06 -11.67 1.36
C ARG A 110 -10.16 -10.58 0.79
N HIS A 111 -10.43 -9.31 1.07
CA HIS A 111 -9.61 -8.17 0.67
C HIS A 111 -8.17 -8.29 1.23
N VAL A 112 -8.06 -8.51 2.55
CA VAL A 112 -6.78 -8.63 3.24
C VAL A 112 -5.97 -9.81 2.70
N ARG A 113 -6.61 -10.95 2.43
CA ARG A 113 -5.93 -12.13 1.88
C ARG A 113 -5.43 -11.90 0.46
N ALA A 114 -6.21 -11.24 -0.38
CA ALA A 114 -5.81 -10.86 -1.74
C ALA A 114 -4.63 -9.88 -1.73
N ALA A 115 -4.73 -8.81 -0.93
CA ALA A 115 -3.69 -7.82 -0.76
C ALA A 115 -2.40 -8.44 -0.20
N LEU A 116 -2.50 -9.30 0.82
CA LEU A 116 -1.35 -9.97 1.41
C LEU A 116 -0.64 -10.89 0.41
N ARG A 117 -1.39 -11.61 -0.44
CA ARG A 117 -0.81 -12.42 -1.52
C ARG A 117 -0.06 -11.54 -2.51
N TYR A 118 -0.67 -10.44 -2.96
CA TYR A 118 -0.04 -9.49 -3.87
C TYR A 118 1.27 -8.94 -3.28
N MET A 119 1.23 -8.42 -2.05
CA MET A 119 2.40 -7.82 -1.41
C MET A 119 3.52 -8.83 -1.18
N LYS A 120 3.21 -10.05 -0.73
CA LYS A 120 4.21 -11.12 -0.55
C LYS A 120 4.89 -11.48 -1.86
N GLU A 121 4.12 -11.65 -2.94
CA GLU A 121 4.66 -12.00 -4.24
C GLU A 121 5.52 -10.86 -4.80
N LEU A 122 5.05 -9.62 -4.73
CA LEU A 122 5.80 -8.43 -5.15
C LEU A 122 7.14 -8.30 -4.40
N ILE A 123 7.11 -8.41 -3.07
CA ILE A 123 8.30 -8.31 -2.23
C ILE A 123 9.28 -9.46 -2.48
N SER A 124 8.79 -10.68 -2.73
CA SER A 124 9.67 -11.83 -2.94
C SER A 124 10.29 -11.90 -4.34
N THR A 125 9.62 -11.35 -5.35
CA THR A 125 10.00 -11.52 -6.76
C THR A 125 10.49 -10.25 -7.44
N ASP A 126 10.28 -9.08 -6.84
CA ASP A 126 10.54 -7.76 -7.46
C ASP A 126 9.76 -7.52 -8.76
N LYS A 127 8.67 -8.26 -8.96
CA LYS A 127 7.80 -8.16 -10.12
C LYS A 127 6.37 -7.97 -9.66
N GLU A 128 5.64 -7.11 -10.37
CA GLU A 128 4.21 -6.95 -10.13
C GLU A 128 3.50 -8.30 -10.39
N PRO A 129 2.79 -8.85 -9.38
CA PRO A 129 1.97 -10.03 -9.55
C PRO A 129 0.91 -9.82 -10.62
N LYS A 130 0.47 -10.89 -11.28
CA LYS A 130 -0.68 -10.80 -12.19
C LYS A 130 -1.90 -10.32 -11.41
N VAL A 131 -2.42 -9.15 -11.79
CA VAL A 131 -3.57 -8.51 -11.16
C VAL A 131 -4.55 -8.02 -12.22
N ILE A 132 -5.85 -8.20 -11.98
CA ILE A 132 -6.91 -7.64 -12.80
C ILE A 132 -7.18 -6.22 -12.31
N LYS A 133 -7.03 -5.24 -13.19
CA LYS A 133 -7.37 -3.84 -12.91
C LYS A 133 -8.85 -3.61 -13.22
N LEU A 134 -9.63 -3.33 -12.17
CA LEU A 134 -11.09 -3.10 -12.22
C LEU A 134 -11.44 -1.66 -12.55
#